data_AF-A0A248KGR9-F1
#
_entry.id   AF-A0A248KGR9-F1
#
_cell.length_a   1.000
_cell.length_b   1.000
_cell.length_c   1.000
_cell.angle_alpha   90.00
_cell.angle_beta   90.00
_cell.angle_gamma   90.00
#
_symmetry.space_group_name_H-M   'P 1'
#
loop_
_entity.id
_entity.type
_entity.pdbx_description
1 polymer ?
#
loop_
_entity_poly.entity_id
_entity_poly.type
_entity_poly.pdbx_seq_one_letter_code
_entity_poly.pdbx_strand_id
1 'polypeptide(L)'
;MIKIFDELAYKHYKNKNWNGMLRQKLRLRLSSQELHSDIVNFLNGNVSVAKDIYRIPRKDLLNKMSEKGFSLPLNLNTLIYFCNLFFTKDKTLSELTPDIFTEEFTE
;
A
#
# COMPACT_ATOMS: atom_id res chain seq x y z
N MET A 1 -15.98 -11.80 -6.83
CA MET A 1 -14.58 -11.34 -7.00
C MET A 1 -13.98 -12.15 -8.14
N ILE A 2 -13.39 -11.52 -9.17
CA ILE A 2 -12.80 -12.24 -10.31
C ILE A 2 -11.50 -12.90 -9.84
N LYS A 3 -11.49 -14.25 -9.76
CA LYS A 3 -10.35 -15.06 -9.25
C LYS A 3 -9.01 -14.72 -9.91
N ILE A 4 -9.02 -14.40 -11.20
CA ILE A 4 -7.81 -14.10 -12.00
C ILE A 4 -6.98 -12.98 -11.39
N PHE A 5 -7.62 -11.90 -10.93
CA PHE A 5 -6.87 -10.77 -10.35
C PHE A 5 -6.25 -11.11 -9.00
N ASP A 6 -6.93 -11.95 -8.20
CA ASP A 6 -6.43 -12.37 -6.90
C ASP A 6 -5.24 -13.33 -7.07
N GLU A 7 -5.33 -14.23 -8.04
CA GLU A 7 -4.23 -15.11 -8.46
C GLU A 7 -3.03 -14.30 -8.99
N LEU A 8 -3.26 -13.29 -9.83
CA LEU A 8 -2.21 -12.41 -10.32
C LEU A 8 -1.55 -11.61 -9.19
N ALA A 9 -2.35 -11.02 -8.30
CA ALA A 9 -1.83 -10.32 -7.13
C ALA A 9 -0.98 -11.23 -6.24
N TYR A 10 -1.43 -12.47 -6.04
CA TYR A 10 -0.68 -13.48 -5.27
C TYR A 10 0.63 -13.89 -5.97
N LYS A 11 0.60 -14.09 -7.30
CA LYS A 11 1.81 -14.38 -8.10
C LYS A 11 2.83 -13.24 -7.99
N HIS A 12 2.38 -11.99 -8.12
CA HIS A 12 3.23 -10.82 -7.95
C HIS A 12 3.79 -10.72 -6.53
N TYR A 13 2.98 -10.98 -5.50
CA TYR A 13 3.44 -11.07 -4.11
C TYR A 13 4.56 -12.09 -3.93
N LYS A 14 4.39 -13.31 -4.47
CA LYS A 14 5.41 -14.37 -4.39
C LYS A 14 6.72 -14.01 -5.09
N ASN A 15 6.62 -13.27 -6.19
CA ASN A 15 7.78 -12.82 -6.96
C ASN A 15 8.40 -11.51 -6.45
N LYS A 16 7.94 -10.98 -5.29
CA LYS A 16 8.34 -9.68 -4.75
C LYS A 16 8.13 -8.50 -5.72
N ASN A 17 7.20 -8.65 -6.67
CA ASN A 17 6.78 -7.56 -7.54
C ASN A 17 5.67 -6.77 -6.86
N TRP A 18 6.06 -5.87 -5.96
CA TRP A 18 5.15 -5.10 -5.11
C TRP A 18 4.25 -4.15 -5.91
N ASN A 19 4.78 -3.53 -6.97
CA ASN A 19 4.02 -2.69 -7.90
C ASN A 19 2.84 -3.46 -8.51
N GLY A 20 3.12 -4.62 -9.11
CA GLY A 20 2.09 -5.47 -9.72
C GLY A 20 1.10 -6.01 -8.68
N MET A 21 1.60 -6.40 -7.50
CA MET A 21 0.77 -6.92 -6.41
C MET A 21 -0.30 -5.91 -5.99
N LEU A 22 0.11 -4.66 -5.70
CA LEU A 22 -0.80 -3.61 -5.25
C LEU A 22 -1.80 -3.20 -6.35
N ARG A 23 -1.34 -3.04 -7.59
CA ARG A 23 -2.22 -2.67 -8.72
C ARG A 23 -3.32 -3.71 -8.94
N GLN A 24 -2.97 -5.00 -8.94
CA GLN A 24 -3.94 -6.08 -9.15
C GLN A 24 -4.86 -6.29 -7.94
N LYS A 25 -4.34 -6.11 -6.72
CA LYS A 25 -5.10 -6.26 -5.48
C LYS A 25 -6.12 -5.13 -5.29
N LEU A 26 -5.70 -3.88 -5.47
CA LEU A 26 -6.52 -2.71 -5.14
C LEU A 26 -7.45 -2.31 -6.28
N ARG A 27 -7.02 -2.49 -7.55
CA ARG A 27 -7.81 -2.16 -8.75
C ARG A 27 -8.32 -0.71 -8.72
N LEU A 28 -7.42 0.20 -8.34
CA LEU A 28 -7.66 1.63 -8.33
C LEU A 28 -7.01 2.27 -9.55
N ARG A 29 -7.56 3.40 -10.00
CA ARG A 29 -6.95 4.21 -11.04
C ARG A 29 -5.81 5.03 -10.42
N LEU A 30 -4.65 4.39 -10.31
CA LEU A 30 -3.43 4.97 -9.77
C LEU A 30 -2.63 5.65 -10.88
N SER A 31 -1.78 6.60 -10.51
CA SER A 31 -0.77 7.11 -11.42
C SER A 31 0.17 5.99 -11.91
N SER A 32 0.89 6.26 -13.02
CA SER A 32 1.92 5.36 -13.55
C SER A 32 3.15 5.27 -12.65
N GLN A 33 3.25 6.11 -11.62
CA GLN A 33 4.37 6.12 -10.68
C GLN A 33 4.47 4.78 -9.96
N GLU A 34 5.67 4.22 -9.97
CA GLU A 34 6.02 3.02 -9.22
C GLU A 34 6.39 3.36 -7.77
N LEU A 35 6.47 2.33 -6.94
CA LEU A 35 7.02 2.43 -5.60
C LEU A 35 8.46 2.96 -5.65
N HIS A 36 8.77 3.86 -4.73
CA HIS A 36 10.13 4.31 -4.50
C HIS A 36 11.04 3.14 -4.12
N SER A 37 12.32 3.24 -4.50
CA SER A 37 13.28 2.14 -4.37
C SER A 37 13.55 1.76 -2.91
N ASP A 38 13.51 2.72 -2.01
CA ASP A 38 13.58 2.55 -0.55
C ASP A 38 12.41 1.71 -0.01
N ILE A 39 11.17 1.98 -0.43
CA ILE A 39 9.98 1.18 -0.07
C ILE A 39 10.12 -0.24 -0.62
N VAL A 40 10.58 -0.39 -1.87
CA VAL A 40 10.79 -1.72 -2.48
C VAL A 40 11.84 -2.50 -1.70
N ASN A 41 12.98 -1.87 -1.36
CA ASN A 41 14.04 -2.48 -0.57
C ASN A 41 13.56 -2.86 0.84
N PHE A 42 12.79 -1.97 1.47
CA PHE A 42 12.16 -2.22 2.76
C PHE A 42 11.25 -3.46 2.72
N LEU A 43 10.33 -3.55 1.76
CA LEU A 43 9.43 -4.70 1.62
C LEU A 43 10.17 -5.99 1.26
N ASN A 44 11.28 -5.90 0.52
CA ASN A 44 12.13 -7.04 0.20
C ASN A 44 12.82 -7.63 1.43
N GLY A 45 13.25 -6.78 2.37
CA GLY A 45 13.84 -7.15 3.65
C GLY A 45 12.81 -7.53 4.72
N ASN A 46 11.61 -6.94 4.66
CA ASN A 46 10.55 -7.09 5.66
C ASN A 46 9.30 -7.73 5.04
N VAL A 47 9.42 -8.99 4.62
CA VAL A 47 8.34 -9.72 3.92
C VAL A 47 7.09 -9.91 4.80
N SER A 48 7.23 -9.88 6.13
CA SER A 48 6.09 -9.88 7.07
C SER A 48 5.21 -8.65 6.85
N VAL A 49 5.79 -7.45 6.78
CA VAL A 49 5.06 -6.21 6.54
C VAL A 49 4.39 -6.24 5.17
N ALA A 50 5.11 -6.70 4.13
CA ALA A 50 4.52 -6.88 2.80
C ALA A 50 3.31 -7.84 2.81
N LYS A 51 3.37 -8.89 3.63
CA LYS A 51 2.28 -9.85 3.81
C LYS A 51 1.08 -9.21 4.52
N ASP A 52 1.32 -8.38 5.52
CA ASP A 52 0.26 -7.69 6.25
C ASP A 52 -0.46 -6.70 5.34
N ILE A 53 0.28 -5.91 4.55
CA ILE A 53 -0.29 -5.04 3.50
C ILE A 53 -1.11 -5.85 2.48
N TYR A 54 -0.56 -6.97 2.00
CA TYR A 54 -1.28 -7.85 1.09
C TYR A 54 -2.56 -8.44 1.71
N ARG A 55 -2.64 -8.59 3.03
CA ARG A 55 -3.81 -9.15 3.72
C ARG A 55 -4.90 -8.13 4.01
N ILE A 56 -4.60 -6.83 3.94
CA ILE A 56 -5.59 -5.77 4.15
C ILE A 56 -6.78 -6.00 3.19
N PRO A 57 -8.01 -6.18 3.69
CA PRO A 57 -9.17 -6.30 2.83
C PRO A 57 -9.37 -5.00 2.05
N ARG A 58 -9.58 -5.10 0.73
CA ARG A 58 -9.78 -3.92 -0.15
C ARG A 58 -10.89 -3.02 0.37
N LYS A 59 -12.00 -3.62 0.83
CA LYS A 59 -13.14 -2.89 1.37
C LYS A 59 -12.73 -2.04 2.58
N ASP A 60 -11.96 -2.62 3.50
CA ASP A 60 -11.56 -1.93 4.74
C ASP A 60 -10.62 -0.78 4.43
N LEU A 61 -9.67 -0.98 3.50
CA LEU A 61 -8.81 0.10 3.03
C LEU A 61 -9.61 1.26 2.43
N LEU A 62 -10.52 0.97 1.50
CA LEU A 62 -11.31 2.01 0.82
C LEU A 62 -12.29 2.70 1.76
N ASN A 63 -12.90 1.96 2.68
CA ASN A 63 -13.74 2.54 3.72
C ASN A 63 -12.92 3.48 4.59
N LYS A 64 -11.70 3.08 5.00
CA LYS A 64 -10.85 3.93 5.82
C LYS A 64 -10.37 5.18 5.07
N MET A 65 -10.03 5.05 3.79
CA MET A 65 -9.68 6.20 2.94
C MET A 65 -10.86 7.16 2.79
N SER A 66 -12.08 6.65 2.66
CA SER A 66 -13.28 7.47 2.59
C SER A 66 -13.59 8.15 3.94
N GLU A 67 -13.46 7.43 5.05
CA GLU A 67 -13.65 7.95 6.42
C GLU A 67 -12.69 9.10 6.72
N LYS A 68 -11.44 8.97 6.26
CA LYS A 68 -10.38 9.96 6.46
C LYS A 68 -10.30 11.04 5.37
N GLY A 69 -11.24 11.06 4.43
CA GLY A 69 -11.30 12.11 3.41
C GLY A 69 -10.04 12.19 2.55
N PHE A 70 -9.49 11.04 2.11
CA PHE A 70 -8.22 10.99 1.37
C PHE A 70 -8.20 11.96 0.17
N SER A 71 -7.41 13.03 0.29
CA SER A 71 -7.33 14.18 -0.62
C SER A 71 -6.06 14.18 -1.50
N LEU A 72 -5.04 13.42 -1.08
CA LEU A 72 -3.71 13.42 -1.68
C LEU A 72 -3.68 12.74 -3.06
N PRO A 73 -2.66 13.03 -3.89
CA PRO A 73 -2.47 12.33 -5.15
C PRO A 73 -2.38 10.81 -4.95
N LEU A 74 -3.33 10.09 -5.55
CA LEU A 74 -3.44 8.65 -5.39
C LEU A 74 -2.41 7.91 -6.27
N ASN A 75 -1.35 7.41 -5.63
CA ASN A 75 -0.31 6.61 -6.25
C ASN A 75 0.11 5.46 -5.30
N LEU A 76 1.05 4.62 -5.74
CA LEU A 76 1.45 3.45 -4.95
C LEU A 76 2.17 3.83 -3.64
N ASN A 77 2.94 4.92 -3.63
CA ASN A 77 3.67 5.37 -2.44
C ASN A 77 2.70 5.89 -1.39
N THR A 78 1.80 6.81 -1.77
CA THR A 78 0.79 7.35 -0.86
C THR A 78 -0.15 6.27 -0.31
N LEU A 79 -0.43 5.24 -1.10
CA LEU A 79 -1.16 4.05 -0.62
C LEU A 79 -0.39 3.25 0.43
N ILE A 80 0.92 3.05 0.24
CA ILE A 80 1.75 2.33 1.22
C ILE A 80 1.83 3.10 2.53
N TYR A 81 2.03 4.42 2.46
CA TYR A 81 2.02 5.28 3.64
C TYR A 81 0.68 5.21 4.38
N PHE A 82 -0.43 5.26 3.65
CA PHE A 82 -1.77 5.10 4.22
C PHE A 82 -1.96 3.73 4.89
N CYS A 83 -1.54 2.66 4.21
CA CYS A 83 -1.60 1.31 4.77
C CYS A 83 -0.80 1.20 6.05
N ASN A 84 0.37 1.85 6.11
CA ASN A 84 1.20 1.84 7.30
C ASN A 84 0.57 2.59 8.45
N LEU A 85 0.11 3.81 8.21
CA LEU A 85 -0.46 4.67 9.23
C LEU A 85 -1.67 4.03 9.92
N PHE A 86 -2.53 3.34 9.17
CA PHE A 86 -3.79 2.81 9.70
C PHE A 86 -3.81 1.32 10.02
N PHE A 87 -2.98 0.49 9.37
CA PHE A 87 -3.09 -0.97 9.48
C PHE A 87 -1.81 -1.63 10.00
N THR A 88 -0.65 -1.42 9.34
CA THR A 88 0.58 -2.16 9.71
C THR A 88 1.38 -1.53 10.84
N LYS A 89 1.40 -0.20 10.94
CA LYS A 89 2.06 0.57 12.00
C LYS A 89 3.52 0.18 12.23
N ASP A 90 4.23 -0.14 11.15
CA ASP A 90 5.65 -0.47 11.18
C ASP A 90 6.47 0.81 11.34
N LYS A 91 7.41 0.79 12.29
CA LYS A 91 8.22 1.97 12.64
C LYS A 91 9.16 2.39 11.52
N THR A 92 9.83 1.44 10.87
CA THR A 92 10.79 1.72 9.79
C THR A 92 10.06 2.26 8.56
N LEU A 93 8.88 1.75 8.26
CA LEU A 93 8.06 2.32 7.18
C LEU A 93 7.49 3.70 7.53
N SER A 94 7.26 3.99 8.81
CA SER A 94 6.90 5.34 9.26
C SER A 94 8.04 6.34 9.05
N GLU A 95 9.29 5.93 9.27
CA GLU A 95 10.47 6.77 8.99
C GLU A 95 10.64 7.08 7.49
N LEU A 96 10.16 6.21 6.61
CA LEU A 96 10.11 6.46 5.16
C LEU A 96 8.90 7.29 4.72
N THR A 97 7.92 7.48 5.60
CA THR A 97 6.69 8.22 5.28
C THR A 97 6.96 9.73 5.45
N PRO A 98 6.72 10.57 4.43
CA PRO A 98 6.92 12.00 4.55
C PRO A 98 6.04 12.62 5.65
N ASP A 99 6.57 13.57 6.42
CA ASP A 99 5.86 14.21 7.53
C ASP A 99 4.53 14.85 7.07
N ILE A 100 4.56 15.54 5.91
CA ILE A 100 3.38 16.15 5.27
C ILE A 100 2.25 15.12 5.08
N PHE A 101 2.59 13.86 4.76
CA PHE A 101 1.57 12.82 4.61
C PHE A 101 0.95 12.46 5.95
N THR A 102 1.76 12.39 7.02
CA THR A 102 1.26 12.04 8.35
C THR A 102 0.40 13.17 8.91
N GLU A 103 0.83 14.43 8.77
CA GLU A 103 0.10 15.62 9.23
C GLU A 103 -1.33 15.68 8.67
N GLU A 104 -1.52 15.43 7.37
CA GLU A 104 -2.83 15.42 6.69
C GLU A 104 -3.87 14.49 7.36
N PHE A 105 -3.43 13.42 8.03
CA PHE A 105 -4.31 12.40 8.60
C PHE A 105 -4.31 12.35 10.13
N THR A 106 -3.52 13.20 10.79
CA THR A 106 -3.36 13.23 12.25
C THR A 106 -4.11 14.40 12.91
N GLU A 107 -4.77 15.26 12.13
CA GLU A 107 -5.70 16.30 12.59
C GLU A 107 -7.16 15.82 12.73
#